data_AF-A0A2E3K5K3-F1
#
_entry.id   AF-A0A2E3K5K3-F1
#
_cell.length_a   1.000
_cell.length_b   1.000
_cell.length_c   1.000
_cell.angle_alpha   90.00
_cell.angle_beta   90.00
_cell.angle_gamma   90.00
#
_symmetry.space_group_name_H-M   'P 1'
#
loop_
_entity.id
_entity.type
_entity.pdbx_description
1 polymer ?
#
loop_
_entity_poly.entity_id
_entity_poly.type
_entity_poly.pdbx_seq_one_letter_code
_entity_poly.pdbx_strand_id
1 'polypeptide(L)'
;MNKTKDFETAAILEKIYEDEIGHVMIGKRWFNFLCEEKQFNSKETWQKLVKLYFTGEIKPPFNHNARKKAGFLEREYEFSKI
;
A
#
# COMPACT_ATOMS: atom_id res chain seq x y z
N MET A 1 2.82 -3.73 18.69
CA MET A 1 1.36 -3.50 18.71
C MET A 1 0.80 -3.75 20.12
N ASN A 2 1.48 -3.27 21.19
CA ASN A 2 1.28 -3.83 22.54
C ASN A 2 0.88 -2.75 23.57
N LYS A 3 0.42 -1.58 23.11
CA LYS A 3 0.14 -0.42 23.99
C LYS A 3 -1.00 -0.68 24.99
N THR A 4 -1.91 -1.60 24.70
CA THR A 4 -3.11 -1.88 25.50
C THR A 4 -3.00 -3.14 26.37
N LYS A 5 -1.87 -3.87 26.36
CA LYS A 5 -1.68 -5.18 27.02
C LYS A 5 -2.70 -6.27 26.60
N ASP A 6 -3.49 -6.01 25.55
CA ASP A 6 -4.35 -7.01 24.93
C ASP A 6 -3.54 -7.80 23.89
N PHE A 7 -2.94 -8.90 24.36
CA PHE A 7 -2.06 -9.73 23.55
C PHE A 7 -2.81 -10.60 22.54
N GLU A 8 -4.05 -10.99 22.85
CA GLU A 8 -4.87 -11.84 21.98
C GLU A 8 -5.27 -11.07 20.72
N THR A 9 -5.81 -9.86 20.89
CA THR A 9 -6.16 -9.00 19.75
C THR A 9 -4.91 -8.62 18.95
N ALA A 10 -3.79 -8.33 19.61
CA ALA A 10 -2.54 -8.00 18.92
C ALA A 10 -2.04 -9.15 18.02
N ALA A 11 -2.14 -10.40 18.48
CA ALA A 11 -1.75 -11.58 17.70
C ALA A 11 -2.65 -11.81 16.47
N ILE A 12 -3.96 -11.55 16.59
CA ILE A 12 -4.89 -11.62 15.47
C ILE A 12 -4.54 -10.55 14.42
N LEU A 13 -4.32 -9.31 14.86
CA LEU A 13 -3.96 -8.21 13.98
C LEU A 13 -2.60 -8.42 13.29
N GLU A 14 -1.66 -9.13 13.91
CA GLU A 14 -0.37 -9.47 13.29
C GLU A 14 -0.53 -10.46 12.14
N LYS A 15 -1.42 -11.45 12.27
CA LYS A 15 -1.76 -12.36 11.17
C LYS A 15 -2.41 -11.60 10.01
N ILE A 16 -3.41 -10.78 10.31
CA ILE A 16 -4.08 -9.93 9.31
C ILE A 16 -3.06 -9.05 8.60
N TYR A 17 -2.12 -8.46 9.34
CA TYR A 17 -1.09 -7.60 8.77
C TYR A 17 -0.19 -8.34 7.75
N GLU A 18 0.26 -9.56 8.05
CA GLU A 18 1.07 -10.32 7.09
C GLU A 18 0.24 -10.79 5.88
N ASP A 19 -1.04 -11.15 6.05
CA ASP A 19 -1.94 -11.46 4.94
C ASP A 19 -2.15 -10.24 4.02
N GLU A 20 -2.34 -9.06 4.60
CA GLU A 20 -2.52 -7.80 3.86
C GLU A 20 -1.29 -7.42 3.03
N ILE A 21 -0.08 -7.82 3.43
CA ILE A 21 1.13 -7.64 2.59
C ILE A 21 1.00 -8.47 1.30
N GLY A 22 0.53 -9.71 1.41
CA GLY A 22 0.28 -10.59 0.26
C GLY A 22 -0.82 -10.05 -0.65
N HIS A 23 -1.94 -9.60 -0.07
CA HIS A 23 -3.03 -8.97 -0.83
C HIS A 23 -2.55 -7.75 -1.62
N VAL A 24 -1.79 -6.86 -0.98
CA VAL A 24 -1.23 -5.66 -1.61
C VAL A 24 -0.24 -6.01 -2.74
N MET A 25 0.58 -7.04 -2.57
CA MET A 25 1.50 -7.52 -3.60
C MET A 25 0.74 -8.02 -4.85
N ILE A 26 -0.29 -8.84 -4.65
CA ILE A 26 -1.11 -9.39 -5.75
C ILE A 26 -1.84 -8.25 -6.47
N GLY A 27 -2.42 -7.31 -5.72
CA GLY A 27 -3.07 -6.13 -6.27
C GLY A 27 -2.11 -5.29 -7.13
N LYS A 28 -0.89 -5.04 -6.63
CA LYS A 28 0.16 -4.33 -7.36
C LYS A 28 0.50 -5.01 -8.69
N ARG A 29 0.65 -6.34 -8.67
CA ARG A 29 0.99 -7.13 -9.87
C ARG A 29 -0.07 -6.94 -10.97
N TRP A 30 -1.35 -7.09 -10.63
CA TRP A 30 -2.43 -6.93 -11.60
C TRP A 30 -2.60 -5.48 -12.05
N PHE A 31 -2.44 -4.52 -11.15
CA PHE A 31 -2.46 -3.10 -11.49
C PHE A 31 -1.38 -2.75 -12.52
N ASN A 32 -0.14 -3.21 -12.31
CA ASN A 32 0.96 -2.97 -13.24
C ASN A 32 0.72 -3.66 -14.59
N PHE A 33 0.25 -4.91 -14.58
CA PHE A 33 -0.10 -5.63 -15.81
C PHE A 33 -1.13 -4.85 -16.64
N LEU A 34 -2.19 -4.35 -16.01
CA LEU A 34 -3.23 -3.57 -16.70
C LEU A 34 -2.73 -2.20 -17.18
N CYS A 35 -1.83 -1.56 -16.43
CA CYS A 35 -1.20 -0.32 -16.89
C CYS A 35 -0.32 -0.56 -18.11
N GLU A 36 0.47 -1.65 -18.12
CA GLU A 36 1.30 -2.03 -19.26
C GLU A 36 0.46 -2.35 -20.50
N GLU A 37 -0.58 -3.17 -20.36
CA GLU A 37 -1.53 -3.51 -21.43
C GLU A 37 -2.16 -2.25 -22.06
N LYS A 38 -2.45 -1.23 -21.23
CA LYS A 38 -3.09 0.02 -21.66
C LYS A 38 -2.12 1.15 -21.97
N GLN A 39 -0.81 0.88 -21.90
CA GLN A 39 0.26 1.88 -22.09
C GLN A 39 0.14 3.09 -21.14
N PHE A 40 -0.33 2.85 -19.92
CA PHE A 40 -0.43 3.86 -18.87
C PHE A 40 0.82 3.88 -18.00
N ASN A 41 1.21 5.07 -17.54
CA ASN A 41 2.18 5.19 -16.47
C ASN A 41 1.55 4.76 -15.13
N SER A 42 2.02 3.66 -14.55
CA SER A 42 1.45 3.10 -13.32
C SER A 42 1.46 4.08 -12.15
N LYS A 43 2.55 4.86 -11.99
CA LYS A 43 2.69 5.82 -10.88
C LYS A 43 1.67 6.95 -11.00
N GLU A 44 1.60 7.58 -12.16
CA GLU A 44 0.67 8.70 -12.41
C GLU A 44 -0.78 8.23 -12.31
N THR A 45 -1.07 7.04 -12.85
CA THR A 45 -2.39 6.41 -12.76
C THR A 45 -2.77 6.14 -11.32
N TRP A 46 -1.88 5.55 -10.52
CA TRP A 46 -2.11 5.31 -9.11
C TRP A 46 -2.39 6.61 -8.36
N GLN A 47 -1.54 7.63 -8.51
CA GLN A 47 -1.72 8.92 -7.85
C GLN A 47 -3.04 9.59 -8.26
N LYS A 48 -3.45 9.49 -9.53
CA LYS A 48 -4.75 9.98 -10.01
C LYS A 48 -5.92 9.24 -9.36
N LEU A 49 -5.87 7.90 -9.32
CA LEU A 49 -6.93 7.07 -8.74
C LEU A 49 -7.06 7.30 -7.24
N VAL A 50 -5.94 7.41 -6.53
CA VAL A 50 -5.94 7.74 -5.09
C VAL A 50 -6.59 9.11 -4.87
N LYS A 51 -6.21 10.15 -5.62
CA LYS A 51 -6.84 11.47 -5.49
C LYS A 51 -8.34 11.46 -5.81
N LEU A 52 -8.78 10.61 -6.73
CA LEU A 52 -10.18 10.53 -7.16
C LEU A 52 -11.06 9.78 -6.15
N TYR A 53 -10.56 8.69 -5.59
CA TYR A 53 -11.37 7.76 -4.79
C TYR A 53 -11.09 7.82 -3.29
N PHE A 54 -9.92 8.30 -2.87
CA PHE A 54 -9.57 8.43 -1.47
C PHE A 54 -9.77 9.87 -1.00
N THR A 55 -10.80 10.09 -0.17
CA THR A 55 -11.19 11.40 0.35
C THR A 55 -10.52 11.77 1.68
N GLY A 56 -9.83 10.81 2.31
CA GLY A 56 -9.10 11.03 3.55
C GLY A 56 -7.69 11.61 3.31
N GLU A 57 -7.09 12.16 4.36
CA GLU A 57 -5.66 12.47 4.34
C GLU A 57 -4.86 11.17 4.24
N ILE A 58 -3.97 11.10 3.27
CA ILE A 58 -2.94 10.06 3.23
C ILE A 58 -1.92 10.41 4.29
N LYS A 59 -2.15 9.92 5.52
CA LYS A 59 -1.31 10.28 6.67
C LYS A 59 0.01 9.48 6.62
N PRO A 60 1.16 10.14 6.44
CA PRO A 60 2.44 9.54 6.79
C PRO A 60 2.52 9.28 8.32
N PRO A 61 3.40 8.37 8.77
CA PRO A 61 4.37 7.64 7.97
C PRO A 61 3.76 6.46 7.22
N PHE A 62 4.15 6.28 5.96
CA PHE A 62 3.84 5.05 5.25
C PHE A 62 4.56 3.88 5.92
N ASN A 63 3.92 2.71 5.95
CA ASN A 63 4.61 1.49 6.37
C ASN A 63 5.55 1.03 5.24
N HIS A 64 6.71 1.68 5.16
CA HIS A 64 7.72 1.41 4.13
C HIS A 64 8.19 -0.05 4.16
N ASN A 65 8.29 -0.66 5.34
CA ASN A 65 8.66 -2.07 5.50
C ASN A 65 7.62 -3.01 4.86
N ALA A 66 6.33 -2.83 5.15
CA ALA A 66 5.25 -3.61 4.54
C ALA A 66 5.23 -3.44 3.02
N ARG A 67 5.36 -2.20 2.54
CA ARG A 67 5.35 -1.87 1.11
C ARG A 67 6.55 -2.49 0.39
N LYS A 68 7.74 -2.45 1.00
CA LYS A 68 8.94 -3.12 0.45
C LYS A 68 8.73 -4.63 0.39
N LYS A 69 8.17 -5.27 1.44
CA LYS A 69 7.79 -6.69 1.42
C LYS A 69 6.78 -6.99 0.30
N ALA A 70 5.82 -6.09 0.06
CA ALA A 70 4.86 -6.19 -1.04
C ALA A 70 5.44 -5.81 -2.42
N GLY A 71 6.76 -5.57 -2.53
CA GLY A 71 7.46 -5.31 -3.78
C GLY A 71 7.37 -3.87 -4.30
N PHE A 72 7.01 -2.89 -3.47
CA PHE A 72 7.02 -1.48 -3.84
C PHE A 72 8.41 -0.85 -3.65
N LEU A 73 8.73 0.06 -4.55
CA LEU A 73 9.80 1.06 -4.44
C LEU A 73 9.17 2.39 -3.98
N GLU A 74 9.84 3.15 -3.12
CA GLU A 74 9.31 4.41 -2.56
C GLU A 74 8.80 5.37 -3.64
N ARG A 75 9.55 5.49 -4.75
CA ARG A 75 9.17 6.33 -5.89
C ARG A 75 7.83 5.98 -6.54
N GLU A 76 7.30 4.77 -6.34
CA GLU A 76 6.04 4.31 -6.96
C GLU A 76 4.80 4.84 -6.24
N TYR A 77 4.88 5.17 -4.95
CA TYR A 77 3.73 5.57 -4.14
C TYR A 77 3.92 6.90 -3.39
N GLU A 78 5.14 7.39 -3.26
CA GLU A 78 5.36 8.69 -2.67
C GLU A 78 4.80 9.80 -3.58
N PHE A 79 4.07 10.72 -2.95
CA PHE A 79 3.72 12.00 -3.53
C PHE A 79 4.95 12.89 -3.39
N SER A 80 5.34 13.57 -4.48
CA SER A 80 6.43 14.54 -4.42
C SER A 80 6.16 15.53 -3.28
N LYS A 81 7.14 15.74 -2.40
CA LYS A 81 7.07 16.83 -1.42
C LYS A 81 6.93 18.13 -2.22
N ILE A 82 5.80 18.82 -2.03
CA ILE A 82 5.68 20.24 -2.36
C ILE A 82 6.50 20.99 -1.31
#